data_AF-A0A7W1S6C4-F1
#
_entry.id   AF-A0A7W1S6C4-F1
#
_cell.length_a   1.000
_cell.length_b   1.000
_cell.length_c   1.000
_cell.angle_alpha   90.00
_cell.angle_beta   90.00
_cell.angle_gamma   90.00
#
_symmetry.space_group_name_H-M   'P 1'
#
loop_
_entity.id
_entity.type
_entity.pdbx_description
1 polymer ?
#
loop_
_entity_poly.entity_id
_entity_poly.type
_entity_poly.pdbx_seq_one_letter_code
_entity_poly.pdbx_strand_id
1 'polypeptide(L)'
;MFSQNVFARAELTHLQRVEGNFHRWKIGLILIACNLIFAALPFIATDHYADVSFHTMIDIGLIIFCLGYELRIIILAIGAIDHEKQSRTWESLVLTGVSGWQVVFGKWLALVRYSFGTAFLITISKLAIAYSVMQYLNIFPGWIDEGINNWNRAFVYMSYTNYAATTPIRYYPQFWQIAFAFIVLLMLSLTEIGLLSAIGMLCAFIKFHWSAVKMVCVVLARIGLAVIGIELILFTGDLEVAAHISHHYLGGDTSAVYWGCDGDFLRKQADYYAWCVIERDHRRIFESIQVSSSALADNGILLAANIMRPIVTLQFAFRNALSVLITFIPMFLLTTFSLLIAGKFVQRGK
;
A
#
# COMPACT_ATOMS: atom_id res chain seq x y z
N MET A 1 26.88 13.70 -9.61
CA MET A 1 26.36 12.33 -9.42
C MET A 1 27.39 11.35 -8.86
N PHE A 2 28.65 11.35 -9.31
CA PHE A 2 29.69 10.41 -8.82
C PHE A 2 29.92 10.45 -7.31
N SER A 3 29.94 11.63 -6.67
CA SER A 3 30.15 11.76 -5.22
C SER A 3 29.06 11.11 -4.37
N GLN A 4 27.79 11.20 -4.78
CA GLN A 4 26.65 10.64 -4.04
C GLN A 4 26.73 9.10 -3.94
N ASN A 5 27.22 8.44 -4.99
CA ASN A 5 27.39 6.99 -4.98
C ASN A 5 28.52 6.53 -4.04
N VAL A 6 29.55 7.35 -3.83
CA VAL A 6 30.66 7.01 -2.91
C VAL A 6 30.16 7.04 -1.46
N PHE A 7 29.46 8.11 -1.06
CA PHE A 7 28.86 8.20 0.28
C PHE A 7 27.88 7.07 0.56
N ALA A 8 27.00 6.78 -0.40
CA ALA A 8 26.03 5.70 -0.24
C ALA A 8 26.72 4.32 -0.06
N ARG A 9 27.85 4.08 -0.73
CA ARG A 9 28.63 2.83 -0.60
C ARG A 9 29.36 2.73 0.75
N ALA A 10 29.94 3.83 1.22
CA ALA A 10 30.62 3.86 2.52
C ALA A 10 29.62 3.59 3.66
N GLU A 11 28.48 4.27 3.65
CA GLU A 11 27.40 4.06 4.63
C GLU A 11 26.84 2.63 4.55
N LEU A 12 26.63 2.09 3.35
CA LEU A 12 26.17 0.72 3.17
C LEU A 12 27.14 -0.30 3.80
N THR A 13 28.45 -0.09 3.62
CA THR A 13 29.49 -0.96 4.21
C THR A 13 29.48 -0.86 5.74
N HIS A 14 29.27 0.33 6.29
CA HIS A 14 29.14 0.54 7.72
C HIS A 14 27.90 -0.20 8.29
N LEU A 15 26.73 -0.02 7.68
CA LEU A 15 25.49 -0.70 8.09
C LEU A 15 25.63 -2.23 8.05
N GLN A 16 26.27 -2.78 7.02
CA GLN A 16 26.55 -4.21 6.90
C GLN A 16 27.47 -4.74 8.00
N ARG A 17 28.45 -3.94 8.46
CA ARG A 17 29.35 -4.33 9.55
C ARG A 17 28.65 -4.31 10.90
N VAL A 18 27.83 -3.30 11.16
CA VAL A 18 27.15 -3.11 12.46
C VAL A 18 26.13 -4.22 12.71
N GLU A 19 25.30 -4.58 11.73
CA GLU A 19 24.22 -5.54 11.95
C GLU A 19 24.62 -7.01 11.77
N GLY A 20 25.75 -7.30 11.11
CA GLY A 20 26.18 -8.66 10.79
C GLY A 20 25.20 -9.37 9.84
N ASN A 21 25.67 -9.72 8.64
CA ASN A 21 24.80 -10.32 7.59
C ASN A 21 23.98 -11.53 8.07
N PHE A 22 24.49 -12.34 9.00
CA PHE A 22 23.93 -13.65 9.35
C PHE A 22 22.64 -13.61 10.18
N HIS A 23 22.44 -12.62 11.06
CA HIS A 23 21.24 -12.58 11.91
C HIS A 23 20.00 -12.06 11.16
N ARG A 24 20.24 -11.21 10.16
CA ARG A 24 19.21 -10.53 9.36
C ARG A 24 18.41 -11.49 8.47
N TRP A 25 19.08 -12.45 7.84
CA TRP A 25 18.44 -13.43 6.97
C TRP A 25 17.66 -14.49 7.73
N LYS A 26 18.08 -14.87 8.95
CA LYS A 26 17.41 -15.95 9.71
C LYS A 26 15.96 -15.61 10.06
N ILE A 27 15.72 -14.41 10.59
CA ILE A 27 14.37 -13.99 10.98
C ILE A 27 13.47 -13.87 9.74
N GLY A 28 13.97 -13.26 8.65
CA GLY A 28 13.24 -13.16 7.40
C GLY A 28 12.93 -14.51 6.76
N LEU A 29 13.89 -15.44 6.76
CA LEU A 29 13.72 -16.79 6.21
C LEU A 29 12.73 -17.62 7.01
N ILE A 30 12.77 -17.56 8.35
CA ILE A 30 11.81 -18.27 9.20
C ILE A 30 10.39 -17.80 8.89
N LEU A 31 10.18 -16.49 8.75
CA LEU A 31 8.85 -15.94 8.50
C LEU A 31 8.33 -16.19 7.09
N ILE A 32 9.21 -16.21 6.08
CA ILE A 32 8.85 -16.66 4.74
C ILE A 32 8.51 -18.13 4.74
N ALA A 33 9.31 -18.97 5.41
CA ALA A 33 9.04 -20.39 5.51
C ALA A 33 7.68 -20.64 6.16
N CYS A 34 7.37 -19.94 7.26
CA CYS A 34 6.03 -19.94 7.85
C CYS A 34 4.98 -19.53 6.81
N ASN A 35 5.12 -18.38 6.15
CA ASN A 35 4.14 -17.91 5.16
C ASN A 35 3.91 -18.87 4.01
N LEU A 36 4.98 -19.48 3.46
CA LEU A 36 4.86 -20.42 2.35
C LEU A 36 4.17 -21.72 2.77
N ILE A 37 4.50 -22.24 3.96
CA ILE A 37 3.80 -23.39 4.54
C ILE A 37 2.31 -23.07 4.74
N PHE A 38 1.99 -21.85 5.17
CA PHE A 38 0.61 -21.41 5.42
C PHE A 38 -0.18 -21.09 4.15
N ALA A 39 0.45 -20.50 3.12
CA ALA A 39 -0.18 -20.33 1.82
C ALA A 39 -0.47 -21.68 1.13
N ALA A 40 0.30 -22.72 1.47
CA ALA A 40 0.09 -24.08 0.99
C ALA A 40 -0.99 -24.85 1.79
N LEU A 41 -1.30 -24.44 3.02
CA LEU A 41 -2.23 -25.15 3.91
C LEU A 41 -3.69 -25.22 3.41
N PRO A 42 -4.28 -24.17 2.78
CA PRO A 42 -5.60 -24.27 2.14
C PRO A 42 -5.69 -25.32 1.03
N PHE A 43 -4.55 -25.74 0.47
CA PHE A 43 -4.52 -26.82 -0.52
C PHE A 43 -4.53 -28.22 0.13
N ILE A 44 -4.22 -28.30 1.42
CA ILE A 44 -4.11 -29.55 2.20
C ILE A 44 -5.33 -29.73 3.10
N ALA A 45 -5.83 -28.66 3.73
CA ALA A 45 -7.02 -28.68 4.57
C ALA A 45 -8.27 -28.72 3.67
N THR A 46 -8.89 -29.89 3.59
CA THR A 46 -10.09 -30.13 2.77
C THR A 46 -11.39 -29.85 3.53
N ASP A 47 -11.33 -29.67 4.85
CA ASP A 47 -12.49 -29.47 5.72
C ASP A 47 -12.85 -27.99 5.90
N HIS A 48 -14.01 -27.61 5.35
CA HIS A 48 -14.48 -26.23 5.09
C HIS A 48 -14.73 -25.30 6.29
N TYR A 49 -14.50 -25.72 7.56
CA TYR A 49 -14.96 -24.95 8.73
C TYR A 49 -13.91 -24.67 9.82
N ALA A 50 -12.69 -25.20 9.73
CA ALA A 50 -11.67 -24.98 10.77
C ALA A 50 -10.82 -23.71 10.58
N ASP A 51 -10.93 -23.00 9.45
CA ASP A 51 -9.79 -22.21 8.94
C ASP A 51 -9.82 -20.69 9.17
N VAL A 52 -10.97 -20.04 9.40
CA VAL A 52 -11.04 -18.57 9.44
C VAL A 52 -10.27 -17.97 10.63
N SER A 53 -10.46 -18.51 11.83
CA SER A 53 -9.75 -18.04 13.04
C SER A 53 -8.23 -18.24 12.95
N PHE A 54 -7.78 -19.31 12.28
CA PHE A 54 -6.38 -19.64 12.15
C PHE A 54 -5.67 -18.76 11.10
N HIS A 55 -6.30 -18.52 9.95
CA HIS A 55 -5.82 -17.54 8.97
C HIS A 55 -5.70 -16.14 9.57
N THR A 56 -6.68 -15.74 10.37
CA THR A 56 -6.70 -14.42 11.02
C THR A 56 -5.51 -14.25 11.98
N MET A 57 -5.14 -15.28 12.75
CA MET A 57 -3.96 -15.23 13.63
C MET A 57 -2.64 -15.06 12.86
N ILE A 58 -2.51 -15.69 11.69
CA ILE A 58 -1.31 -15.60 10.85
C ILE A 58 -1.20 -14.22 10.22
N ASP A 59 -2.31 -13.69 9.70
CA ASP A 59 -2.37 -12.34 9.15
C ASP A 59 -1.97 -11.29 10.20
N ILE A 60 -2.48 -11.43 11.43
CA ILE A 60 -2.07 -10.58 12.57
C ILE A 60 -0.57 -10.73 12.85
N GLY A 61 -0.04 -11.95 12.86
CA GLY A 61 1.39 -12.20 13.06
C GLY A 61 2.26 -11.54 11.99
N LEU A 62 1.84 -11.56 10.72
CA LEU A 62 2.55 -10.86 9.65
C LEU A 62 2.46 -9.35 9.80
N ILE A 63 1.30 -8.81 10.14
CA ILE A 63 1.11 -7.37 10.38
C ILE A 63 2.08 -6.90 11.47
N ILE A 64 2.15 -7.63 12.59
CA ILE A 64 3.08 -7.34 13.69
C ILE A 64 4.53 -7.38 13.19
N PHE A 65 4.89 -8.35 12.35
CA PHE A 65 6.23 -8.43 11.78
C PHE A 65 6.56 -7.26 10.86
N CYS A 66 5.64 -6.89 9.95
CA CYS A 66 5.79 -5.74 9.07
C CYS A 66 6.00 -4.46 9.89
N LEU A 67 5.18 -4.23 10.91
CA LEU A 67 5.33 -3.09 11.83
C LEU A 67 6.68 -3.12 12.57
N GLY A 68 7.11 -4.28 13.06
CA GLY A 68 8.42 -4.45 13.70
C GLY A 68 9.59 -4.15 12.76
N TYR A 69 9.47 -4.52 11.49
CA TYR A 69 10.45 -4.19 10.47
C TYR A 69 10.47 -2.69 10.13
N GLU A 70 9.29 -2.08 9.96
CA GLU A 70 9.15 -0.64 9.74
C GLU A 70 9.81 0.17 10.87
N LEU A 71 9.53 -0.22 12.12
CA LEU A 71 10.19 0.32 13.32
C LEU A 71 11.71 0.23 13.26
N ARG A 72 12.24 -0.93 12.85
CA ARG A 72 13.69 -1.12 12.69
C ARG A 72 14.28 -0.17 11.66
N ILE A 73 13.63 0.02 10.50
CA ILE A 73 14.10 0.96 9.46
C ILE A 73 14.20 2.38 10.02
N ILE A 74 13.21 2.79 10.81
CA ILE A 74 13.19 4.11 11.45
C ILE A 74 14.34 4.25 12.44
N ILE A 75 14.58 3.24 13.29
CA ILE A 75 15.69 3.24 14.26
C ILE A 75 17.03 3.34 13.55
N LEU A 76 17.24 2.58 12.47
CA LEU A 76 18.46 2.64 11.66
C LEU A 76 18.63 4.03 11.01
N ALA A 77 17.55 4.63 10.52
CA ALA A 77 17.58 5.96 9.93
C ALA A 77 17.93 7.06 10.95
N ILE A 78 17.38 6.98 12.16
CA ILE A 78 17.71 7.87 13.26
C ILE A 78 19.18 7.71 13.65
N GLY A 79 19.62 6.46 13.85
CA GLY A 79 20.99 6.12 14.23
C GLY A 79 22.03 6.60 13.21
N ALA A 80 21.74 6.51 11.91
CA ALA A 80 22.64 6.98 10.85
C ALA A 80 22.93 8.49 10.91
N ILE A 81 21.99 9.29 11.41
CA ILE A 81 22.14 10.73 11.61
C ILE A 81 22.74 11.04 12.99
N ASP A 82 22.27 10.38 14.04
CA ASP A 82 22.74 10.65 15.40
C ASP A 82 24.21 10.22 15.59
N HIS A 83 24.66 9.15 14.93
CA HIS A 83 26.07 8.75 14.90
C HIS A 83 26.96 9.88 14.35
N GLU A 84 26.58 10.49 13.23
CA GLU A 84 27.34 11.61 12.63
C GLU A 84 27.42 12.84 13.53
N LYS A 85 26.35 13.12 14.29
CA LYS A 85 26.35 14.23 15.25
C LYS A 85 27.32 13.94 16.40
N GLN A 86 27.36 12.71 16.88
CA GLN A 86 28.23 12.30 17.97
C GLN A 86 29.70 12.27 17.54
N SER A 87 30.00 11.80 16.33
CA SER A 87 31.37 11.72 15.80
C SER A 87 31.97 13.06 15.35
N ARG A 88 31.19 14.16 15.39
CA ARG A 88 31.58 15.50 14.88
C ARG A 88 32.08 15.51 13.43
N THR A 89 31.86 14.43 12.69
CA THR A 89 32.19 14.30 11.26
C THR A 89 31.34 15.26 10.41
N TRP A 90 30.25 15.76 10.98
CA TRP A 90 29.43 16.81 10.41
C TRP A 90 30.21 18.07 10.02
N GLU A 91 31.06 18.57 10.92
CA GLU A 91 31.84 19.79 10.68
C GLU A 91 32.83 19.57 9.53
N SER A 92 33.45 18.39 9.48
CA SER A 92 34.34 17.99 8.41
C SER A 92 33.61 17.92 7.05
N LEU A 93 32.40 17.36 7.01
CA LEU A 93 31.59 17.31 5.79
C LEU A 93 31.22 18.71 5.29
N VAL A 94 30.91 19.65 6.19
CA VAL A 94 30.62 21.04 5.82
C VAL A 94 31.86 21.72 5.18
N LEU A 95 33.06 21.45 5.68
CA LEU A 95 34.30 22.00 5.13
C LEU A 95 34.61 21.50 3.71
N THR A 96 34.10 20.33 3.31
CA THR A 96 34.29 19.80 1.95
C THR A 96 33.40 20.47 0.89
N GLY A 97 32.52 21.40 1.29
CA GLY A 97 31.58 22.05 0.37
C GLY A 97 30.43 21.13 -0.10
N VAL A 98 30.32 19.92 0.44
CA VAL A 98 29.20 19.02 0.17
C VAL A 98 27.95 19.58 0.84
N SER A 99 26.86 19.69 0.07
CA SER A 99 25.63 20.25 0.62
C SER A 99 24.97 19.28 1.59
N GLY A 100 24.35 19.80 2.65
CA GLY A 100 23.66 18.97 3.64
C GLY A 100 22.60 18.03 3.04
N TRP A 101 21.92 18.50 1.99
CA TRP A 101 20.99 17.66 1.23
C TRP A 101 21.68 16.45 0.57
N GLN A 102 22.88 16.62 0.01
CA GLN A 102 23.64 15.50 -0.59
C GLN A 102 24.03 14.45 0.46
N VAL A 103 24.37 14.88 1.68
CA VAL A 103 24.70 13.98 2.79
C VAL A 103 23.46 13.15 3.18
N VAL A 104 22.34 13.82 3.46
CA VAL A 104 21.08 13.17 3.86
C VAL A 104 20.60 12.22 2.76
N PHE A 105 20.59 12.67 1.50
CA PHE A 105 20.19 11.84 0.36
C PHE A 105 21.10 10.61 0.18
N GLY A 106 22.41 10.77 0.37
CA GLY A 106 23.37 9.66 0.30
C GLY A 106 23.10 8.58 1.34
N LYS A 107 22.82 8.99 2.59
CA LYS A 107 22.45 8.06 3.68
C LYS A 107 21.09 7.40 3.44
N TRP A 108 20.12 8.18 2.95
CA TRP A 108 18.80 7.65 2.62
C TRP A 108 18.89 6.57 1.55
N LEU A 109 19.63 6.84 0.47
CA LEU A 109 19.84 5.88 -0.60
C LEU A 109 20.58 4.63 -0.12
N ALA A 110 21.55 4.78 0.79
CA ALA A 110 22.24 3.66 1.41
C ALA A 110 21.28 2.76 2.20
N LEU A 111 20.39 3.33 3.00
CA LEU A 111 19.39 2.58 3.77
C LEU A 111 18.38 1.86 2.89
N VAL A 112 17.89 2.51 1.82
CA VAL A 112 16.98 1.87 0.86
C VAL A 112 17.66 0.67 0.19
N ARG A 113 18.91 0.84 -0.28
CA ARG A 113 19.69 -0.26 -0.87
C ARG A 113 19.98 -1.37 0.13
N TYR A 114 20.34 -1.00 1.35
CA TYR A 114 20.58 -1.93 2.45
C TYR A 114 19.34 -2.78 2.75
N SER A 115 18.16 -2.18 2.62
CA SER A 115 16.87 -2.78 2.96
C SER A 115 16.23 -3.55 1.80
N PHE A 116 16.78 -3.47 0.59
CA PHE A 116 16.19 -4.08 -0.61
C PHE A 116 15.96 -5.59 -0.48
N GLY A 117 16.95 -6.32 0.05
CA GLY A 117 16.81 -7.77 0.25
C GLY A 117 15.66 -8.11 1.18
N THR A 118 15.56 -7.42 2.33
CA THR A 118 14.46 -7.65 3.27
C THR A 118 13.12 -7.17 2.72
N ALA A 119 13.10 -6.05 1.98
CA ALA A 119 11.91 -5.56 1.29
C ALA A 119 11.35 -6.63 0.33
N PHE A 120 12.22 -7.25 -0.46
CA PHE A 120 11.85 -8.34 -1.38
C PHE A 120 11.21 -9.53 -0.63
N LEU A 121 11.79 -9.95 0.49
CA LEU A 121 11.26 -11.02 1.33
C LEU A 121 9.88 -10.67 1.93
N ILE A 122 9.71 -9.43 2.38
CA ILE A 122 8.42 -8.92 2.88
C ILE A 122 7.40 -8.87 1.75
N THR A 123 7.80 -8.46 0.54
CA THR A 123 6.93 -8.45 -0.64
C THR A 123 6.40 -9.84 -0.97
N ILE A 124 7.23 -10.89 -0.90
CA ILE A 124 6.77 -12.28 -1.08
C ILE A 124 5.68 -12.62 -0.05
N SER A 125 5.88 -12.22 1.20
CA SER A 125 4.92 -12.50 2.27
C SER A 125 3.61 -11.73 2.07
N LYS A 126 3.67 -10.45 1.69
CA LYS A 126 2.50 -9.65 1.31
C LYS A 126 1.76 -10.22 0.11
N LEU A 127 2.47 -10.77 -0.86
CA LEU A 127 1.88 -11.43 -2.02
C LEU A 127 1.09 -12.68 -1.59
N ALA A 128 1.61 -13.45 -0.64
CA ALA A 128 0.91 -14.60 -0.07
C ALA A 128 -0.38 -14.18 0.64
N ILE A 129 -0.36 -13.11 1.44
CA ILE A 129 -1.58 -12.56 2.04
C ILE A 129 -2.54 -12.06 0.96
N ALA A 130 -2.07 -11.28 0.00
CA ALA A 130 -2.90 -10.77 -1.08
C ALA A 130 -3.57 -11.91 -1.87
N TYR A 131 -2.87 -13.03 -2.04
CA TYR A 131 -3.41 -14.24 -2.64
C TYR A 131 -4.49 -14.88 -1.76
N SER A 132 -4.24 -15.02 -0.45
CA SER A 132 -5.22 -15.53 0.52
C SER A 132 -6.50 -14.68 0.51
N VAL A 133 -6.35 -13.34 0.59
CA VAL A 133 -7.46 -12.38 0.52
C VAL A 133 -8.20 -12.50 -0.81
N MET A 134 -7.50 -12.63 -1.93
CA MET A 134 -8.12 -12.81 -3.24
C MET A 134 -8.93 -14.11 -3.31
N GLN A 135 -8.43 -15.22 -2.77
CA GLN A 135 -9.18 -16.47 -2.68
C GLN A 135 -10.42 -16.32 -1.81
N TYR A 136 -10.28 -15.71 -0.63
CA TYR A 136 -11.40 -15.45 0.28
C TYR A 136 -12.51 -14.62 -0.41
N LEU A 137 -12.13 -13.54 -1.09
CA LEU A 137 -13.06 -12.68 -1.82
C LEU A 137 -13.71 -13.36 -3.04
N ASN A 138 -13.06 -14.37 -3.63
CA ASN A 138 -13.61 -15.14 -4.75
C ASN A 138 -14.50 -16.32 -4.31
N ILE A 139 -14.24 -16.91 -3.13
CA ILE A 139 -15.01 -18.03 -2.58
C ILE A 139 -16.34 -17.55 -1.98
N PHE A 140 -16.38 -16.36 -1.38
CA PHE A 140 -17.58 -15.79 -0.74
C PHE A 140 -18.12 -14.53 -1.44
N PRO A 141 -18.47 -14.57 -2.74
CA PRO A 141 -18.88 -13.36 -3.47
C PRO A 141 -20.25 -12.82 -3.04
N GLY A 142 -21.10 -13.62 -2.37
CA GLY A 142 -22.50 -13.27 -2.08
C GLY A 142 -22.92 -13.27 -0.60
N TRP A 143 -22.04 -13.68 0.34
CA TRP A 143 -22.39 -13.87 1.76
C TRP A 143 -21.71 -12.89 2.72
N ILE A 144 -20.86 -12.02 2.19
CA ILE A 144 -20.28 -10.94 2.95
C ILE A 144 -21.41 -9.94 3.23
N ASP A 145 -21.79 -9.85 4.51
CA ASP A 145 -22.83 -8.99 5.10
C ASP A 145 -23.00 -7.64 4.38
N GLU A 146 -24.22 -7.12 4.25
CA GLU A 146 -24.50 -5.82 3.61
C GLU A 146 -23.56 -4.70 4.09
N GLY A 147 -23.13 -4.75 5.36
CA GLY A 147 -22.15 -3.83 5.94
C GLY A 147 -20.75 -3.93 5.33
N ILE A 148 -20.19 -5.13 5.13
CA ILE A 148 -18.87 -5.29 4.51
C ILE A 148 -18.99 -5.13 2.98
N ASN A 149 -20.09 -5.54 2.36
CA ASN A 149 -20.35 -5.24 0.96
C ASN A 149 -20.45 -3.73 0.70
N ASN A 150 -20.94 -2.94 1.66
CA ASN A 150 -20.91 -1.48 1.60
C ASN A 150 -19.49 -0.90 1.70
N TRP A 151 -18.61 -1.51 2.49
CA TRP A 151 -17.19 -1.11 2.60
C TRP A 151 -16.34 -1.58 1.41
N ASN A 152 -16.71 -2.72 0.81
CA ASN A 152 -16.02 -3.33 -0.31
C ASN A 152 -16.71 -3.07 -1.66
N ARG A 153 -17.59 -2.06 -1.81
CA ARG A 153 -18.33 -1.84 -3.07
C ARG A 153 -17.41 -1.75 -4.29
N ALA A 154 -16.26 -1.10 -4.21
CA ALA A 154 -15.27 -1.10 -5.29
C ALA A 154 -14.74 -2.50 -5.69
N PHE A 155 -14.86 -3.49 -4.80
CA PHE A 155 -14.48 -4.89 -4.98
C PHE A 155 -15.68 -5.83 -5.24
N VAL A 156 -16.90 -5.47 -4.85
CA VAL A 156 -18.11 -6.33 -4.94
C VAL A 156 -18.62 -6.48 -6.38
N TYR A 157 -18.62 -5.41 -7.18
CA TYR A 157 -19.19 -5.40 -8.55
C TYR A 157 -18.36 -6.13 -9.60
N MET A 158 -17.36 -6.88 -9.14
CA MET A 158 -16.36 -7.55 -9.95
C MET A 158 -16.39 -9.08 -9.81
N SER A 159 -17.23 -9.60 -8.91
CA SER A 159 -17.70 -10.98 -9.04
C SER A 159 -18.62 -11.04 -10.27
N TYR A 160 -18.33 -11.97 -11.17
CA TYR A 160 -19.06 -12.10 -12.43
C TYR A 160 -20.57 -12.22 -12.19
N THR A 161 -21.32 -11.33 -12.85
CA THR A 161 -22.73 -11.47 -13.29
C THR A 161 -23.79 -11.73 -12.22
N ASN A 162 -24.78 -10.82 -12.11
CA ASN A 162 -26.26 -10.94 -11.88
C ASN A 162 -26.95 -12.29 -11.59
N TYR A 163 -26.23 -13.31 -11.16
CA TYR A 163 -26.72 -14.61 -10.77
C TYR A 163 -26.09 -14.87 -9.41
N ALA A 164 -26.94 -15.17 -8.44
CA ALA A 164 -26.55 -15.79 -7.18
C ALA A 164 -25.60 -16.95 -7.51
N ALA A 165 -24.30 -16.72 -7.45
CA ALA A 165 -23.29 -17.76 -7.59
C ALA A 165 -23.37 -18.58 -6.31
N THR A 166 -24.30 -19.55 -6.31
CA THR A 166 -24.51 -20.52 -5.23
C THR A 166 -23.36 -21.52 -5.12
N THR A 167 -22.42 -21.50 -6.07
CA THR A 167 -21.25 -22.35 -6.10
C THR A 167 -19.95 -21.53 -6.05
N PRO A 168 -19.07 -21.74 -5.07
CA PRO A 168 -17.77 -21.07 -5.03
C PRO A 168 -16.94 -21.43 -6.28
N ILE A 169 -16.52 -20.42 -7.03
CA ILE A 169 -15.66 -20.60 -8.21
C ILE A 169 -14.21 -20.55 -7.74
N ARG A 170 -13.52 -21.69 -7.72
CA ARG A 170 -12.07 -21.70 -7.52
C ARG A 170 -11.41 -21.02 -8.72
N TYR A 171 -10.89 -19.82 -8.49
CA TYR A 171 -10.11 -19.09 -9.49
C TYR A 171 -8.61 -19.18 -9.15
N TYR A 172 -7.80 -19.44 -10.17
CA TYR A 172 -6.35 -19.40 -10.07
C TYR A 172 -5.82 -18.25 -10.92
N PRO A 173 -5.14 -17.25 -10.34
CA PRO A 173 -4.57 -16.16 -11.11
C PRO A 173 -3.54 -16.64 -12.10
N GLN A 174 -3.53 -16.00 -13.28
CA GLN A 174 -2.53 -16.28 -14.30
C GLN A 174 -1.16 -15.77 -13.85
N PHE A 175 -0.08 -16.40 -14.34
CA PHE A 175 1.29 -16.06 -13.94
C PHE A 175 1.62 -14.56 -14.04
N TRP A 176 1.17 -13.91 -15.13
CA TRP A 176 1.43 -12.47 -15.32
C TRP A 176 0.68 -11.58 -14.32
N GLN A 177 -0.49 -12.01 -13.80
CA GLN A 177 -1.21 -11.28 -12.75
C GLN A 177 -0.43 -11.31 -11.44
N ILE A 178 0.09 -12.48 -11.09
CA ILE A 178 0.95 -12.68 -9.91
C ILE A 178 2.23 -11.84 -10.05
N ALA A 179 2.88 -11.88 -11.21
CA ALA A 179 4.08 -11.10 -11.48
C ALA A 179 3.83 -9.59 -11.39
N PHE A 180 2.71 -9.11 -11.95
CA PHE A 180 2.34 -7.69 -11.88
C PHE A 180 2.03 -7.26 -10.45
N ALA A 181 1.23 -8.05 -9.70
CA ALA A 181 0.95 -7.81 -8.29
C ALA A 181 2.24 -7.76 -7.45
N PHE A 182 3.19 -8.68 -7.72
CA PHE A 182 4.49 -8.69 -7.05
C PHE A 182 5.29 -7.41 -7.31
N ILE A 183 5.39 -6.96 -8.57
CA ILE A 183 6.10 -5.72 -8.93
C ILE A 183 5.48 -4.52 -8.23
N VAL A 184 4.14 -4.43 -8.22
CA VAL A 184 3.41 -3.35 -7.54
C VAL A 184 3.71 -3.35 -6.04
N LEU A 185 3.60 -4.49 -5.37
CA LEU A 185 3.90 -4.62 -3.95
C LEU A 185 5.38 -4.31 -3.64
N LEU A 186 6.30 -4.69 -4.51
CA LEU A 186 7.73 -4.38 -4.34
C LEU A 186 7.96 -2.88 -4.43
N MET A 187 7.38 -2.22 -5.44
CA MET A 187 7.48 -0.77 -5.62
C MET A 187 6.91 -0.03 -4.40
N LEU A 188 5.71 -0.39 -3.95
CA LEU A 188 5.08 0.21 -2.77
C LEU A 188 5.91 -0.01 -1.50
N SER A 189 6.42 -1.23 -1.29
CA SER A 189 7.28 -1.56 -0.15
C SER A 189 8.59 -0.76 -0.14
N LEU A 190 9.22 -0.56 -1.31
CA LEU A 190 10.44 0.26 -1.42
C LEU A 190 10.15 1.74 -1.18
N THR A 191 9.04 2.25 -1.70
CA THR A 191 8.62 3.64 -1.48
C THR A 191 8.29 3.88 -0.01
N GLU A 192 7.63 2.94 0.65
CA GLU A 192 7.35 3.02 2.09
C GLU A 192 8.63 3.02 2.93
N ILE A 193 9.58 2.11 2.65
CA ILE A 193 10.90 2.11 3.31
C ILE A 193 11.60 3.45 3.07
N GLY A 194 11.50 3.99 1.85
CA GLY A 194 12.01 5.32 1.50
C GLY A 194 11.38 6.42 2.34
N LEU A 195 10.06 6.41 2.51
CA LEU A 195 9.32 7.39 3.31
C LEU A 195 9.68 7.28 4.80
N LEU A 196 9.62 6.07 5.36
CA LEU A 196 9.90 5.82 6.78
C LEU A 196 11.33 6.18 7.15
N SER A 197 12.30 5.86 6.28
CA SER A 197 13.69 6.26 6.50
C SER A 197 13.86 7.78 6.42
N ALA A 198 13.20 8.48 5.49
CA ALA A 198 13.23 9.93 5.41
C ALA A 198 12.61 10.60 6.66
N ILE A 199 11.48 10.08 7.14
CA ILE A 199 10.84 10.55 8.39
C ILE A 199 11.77 10.28 9.59
N GLY A 200 12.36 9.08 9.69
CA GLY A 200 13.32 8.75 10.73
C GLY A 200 14.51 9.71 10.77
N MET A 201 15.10 10.02 9.61
CA MET A 201 16.16 11.03 9.52
C MET A 201 15.71 12.42 9.96
N LEU A 202 14.51 12.84 9.55
CA LEU A 202 13.95 14.13 9.97
C LEU A 202 13.75 14.18 11.49
N CYS A 203 13.20 13.13 12.08
CA CYS A 203 13.00 12.99 13.53
C CYS A 203 14.31 13.02 14.32
N ALA A 204 15.43 12.57 13.73
CA ALA A 204 16.72 12.66 14.37
C ALA A 204 17.10 14.12 14.72
N PHE A 205 16.71 15.11 13.90
CA PHE A 205 16.99 16.53 14.13
C PHE A 205 16.13 17.18 15.22
N ILE A 206 15.02 16.55 15.60
CA ILE A 206 14.20 17.08 16.67
C ILE A 206 14.92 16.83 18.01
N LYS A 207 15.12 17.89 18.79
CA LYS A 207 15.82 17.86 20.09
C LYS A 207 14.98 17.20 21.20
N PHE A 208 14.48 16.00 20.97
CA PHE A 208 13.91 15.18 22.03
C PHE A 208 15.04 14.42 22.74
N HIS A 209 15.12 14.55 24.06
CA HIS A 209 16.04 13.79 24.90
C HIS A 209 15.75 12.29 24.91
N TRP A 210 14.52 11.89 24.58
CA TRP A 210 14.05 10.51 24.70
C TRP A 210 13.94 9.87 23.31
N SER A 211 14.78 8.87 23.04
CA SER A 211 14.72 8.07 21.81
C SER A 211 13.35 7.40 21.62
N ALA A 212 12.71 7.00 22.72
CA ALA A 212 11.37 6.43 22.74
C ALA A 212 10.32 7.38 22.14
N VAL A 213 10.37 8.68 22.48
CA VAL A 213 9.40 9.67 21.97
C VAL A 213 9.54 9.82 20.45
N LYS A 214 10.78 9.85 19.93
CA LYS A 214 11.01 9.90 18.48
C LYS A 214 10.38 8.69 17.78
N MET A 215 10.55 7.48 18.34
CA MET A 215 9.95 6.26 17.77
C MET A 215 8.43 6.31 17.80
N VAL A 216 7.83 6.72 18.93
CA VAL A 216 6.38 6.86 19.07
C VAL A 216 5.81 7.86 18.07
N CYS A 217 6.46 9.01 17.87
CA CYS A 217 6.02 10.00 16.87
C CYS A 217 5.98 9.42 15.45
N VAL A 218 6.97 8.61 15.07
CA VAL A 218 6.97 8.01 13.72
C VAL A 218 5.92 6.92 13.58
N VAL A 219 5.74 6.09 14.60
CA VAL A 219 4.65 5.09 14.62
C VAL A 219 3.29 5.78 14.52
N LEU A 220 3.06 6.82 15.32
CA LEU A 220 1.83 7.60 15.27
C LEU A 220 1.63 8.28 13.92
N ALA A 221 2.70 8.77 13.28
CA ALA A 221 2.61 9.29 11.92
C ALA A 221 2.20 8.21 10.91
N ARG A 222 2.73 6.98 11.05
CA ARG A 222 2.36 5.85 10.18
C ARG A 222 0.91 5.39 10.41
N ILE A 223 0.51 5.24 11.67
CA ILE A 223 -0.87 4.91 12.04
C ILE A 223 -1.81 6.01 11.54
N GLY A 224 -1.44 7.28 11.72
CA GLY A 224 -2.20 8.42 11.21
C GLY A 224 -2.38 8.38 9.70
N LEU A 225 -1.34 8.02 8.93
CA LEU A 225 -1.47 7.81 7.48
C LEU A 225 -2.44 6.67 7.14
N ALA A 226 -2.43 5.58 7.89
CA ALA A 226 -3.37 4.48 7.68
C ALA A 226 -4.82 4.91 8.01
N VAL A 227 -5.03 5.63 9.12
CA VAL A 227 -6.34 6.18 9.51
C VAL A 227 -6.85 7.15 8.45
N ILE A 228 -6.01 8.08 7.96
CA ILE A 228 -6.39 8.99 6.87
C ILE A 228 -6.79 8.20 5.62
N GLY A 229 -6.07 7.12 5.29
CA GLY A 229 -6.44 6.23 4.20
C GLY A 229 -7.83 5.61 4.39
N ILE A 230 -8.13 5.11 5.59
CA ILE A 230 -9.44 4.51 5.93
C ILE A 230 -10.55 5.57 5.86
N GLU A 231 -10.37 6.73 6.48
CA GLU A 231 -11.34 7.83 6.45
C GLU A 231 -11.61 8.29 5.01
N LEU A 232 -10.59 8.33 4.15
CA LEU A 232 -10.75 8.68 2.75
C LEU A 232 -11.58 7.62 1.99
N ILE A 233 -11.45 6.33 2.34
CA ILE A 233 -12.31 5.26 1.80
C ILE A 233 -13.76 5.49 2.23
N LEU A 234 -14.00 5.77 3.52
CA LEU A 234 -15.34 6.00 4.05
C LEU A 234 -15.99 7.22 3.42
N PHE A 235 -15.29 8.35 3.39
CA PHE A 235 -15.75 9.59 2.80
C PHE A 235 -16.09 9.46 1.31
N THR A 236 -15.27 8.73 0.54
CA THR A 236 -15.55 8.48 -0.88
C THR A 236 -16.73 7.53 -1.09
N GLY A 237 -16.96 6.59 -0.17
CA GLY A 237 -18.16 5.76 -0.14
C GLY A 237 -19.43 6.57 0.10
N ASP A 238 -19.41 7.49 1.07
CA ASP A 238 -20.55 8.38 1.36
C ASP A 238 -20.86 9.31 0.19
N LEU A 239 -19.84 9.83 -0.49
CA LEU A 239 -20.01 10.64 -1.70
C LEU A 239 -20.65 9.85 -2.85
N GLU A 240 -20.26 8.58 -3.06
CA GLU A 240 -20.89 7.70 -4.06
C GLU A 240 -22.37 7.48 -3.75
N VAL A 241 -22.71 7.23 -2.48
CA VAL A 241 -24.10 7.05 -2.04
C VAL A 241 -24.92 8.34 -2.20
N ALA A 242 -24.36 9.49 -1.81
CA ALA A 242 -25.03 10.78 -1.96
C ALA A 242 -25.28 11.13 -3.44
N ALA A 243 -24.31 10.86 -4.32
CA ALA A 243 -24.49 11.01 -5.76
C ALA A 243 -25.64 10.14 -6.25
N HIS A 244 -25.69 8.87 -5.87
CA HIS A 244 -26.75 7.94 -6.28
C HIS A 244 -28.15 8.34 -5.76
N ILE A 245 -28.28 8.76 -4.49
CA ILE A 245 -29.55 9.19 -3.89
C ILE A 245 -30.08 10.48 -4.55
N SER A 246 -29.22 11.46 -4.79
CA SER A 246 -29.63 12.73 -5.42
C SER A 246 -30.30 12.54 -6.79
N HIS A 247 -29.96 11.45 -7.49
CA HIS A 247 -30.51 11.13 -8.80
C HIS A 247 -31.84 10.37 -8.75
N HIS A 248 -32.07 9.53 -7.73
CA HIS A 248 -33.36 8.88 -7.53
C HIS A 248 -34.49 9.88 -7.24
N TYR A 249 -34.16 11.05 -6.69
CA TYR A 249 -35.13 12.14 -6.47
C TYR A 249 -35.31 13.08 -7.67
N LEU A 250 -34.43 13.04 -8.67
CA LEU A 250 -34.49 13.89 -9.87
C LEU A 250 -35.01 13.16 -11.12
N GLY A 251 -34.96 11.83 -11.16
CA GLY A 251 -35.54 11.00 -12.21
C GLY A 251 -36.79 10.28 -11.69
N GLY A 252 -37.97 10.77 -12.06
CA GLY A 252 -39.25 10.15 -11.69
C GLY A 252 -39.32 8.66 -12.03
N ASP A 253 -39.98 7.92 -11.14
CA ASP A 253 -40.41 6.52 -11.24
C ASP A 253 -39.83 5.71 -12.42
N THR A 254 -38.67 5.09 -12.21
CA THR A 254 -38.02 4.17 -13.17
C THR A 254 -38.85 2.90 -13.44
N SER A 255 -39.94 2.69 -12.71
CA SER A 255 -40.91 1.61 -12.90
C SER A 255 -41.78 1.79 -14.17
N ALA A 256 -41.86 3.00 -14.75
CA ALA A 256 -42.70 3.28 -15.93
C ALA A 256 -42.03 3.00 -17.29
N VAL A 257 -40.75 2.59 -17.33
CA VAL A 257 -39.96 2.55 -18.59
C VAL A 257 -40.15 1.28 -19.43
N TYR A 258 -40.84 0.25 -18.93
CA TYR A 258 -40.95 -1.03 -19.64
C TYR A 258 -42.19 -1.23 -20.52
N TRP A 259 -43.15 -0.29 -20.55
CA TRP A 259 -44.40 -0.49 -21.30
C TRP A 259 -44.80 0.73 -22.14
N GLY A 260 -44.32 0.76 -23.39
CA GLY A 260 -45.03 1.36 -24.52
C GLY A 260 -44.71 2.80 -24.95
N CYS A 261 -44.19 2.91 -26.19
CA CYS A 261 -44.38 3.97 -27.20
C CYS A 261 -43.50 5.26 -27.26
N ASP A 262 -43.33 5.66 -28.53
CA ASP A 262 -43.00 6.96 -29.16
C ASP A 262 -41.57 7.54 -29.15
N GLY A 263 -41.24 8.24 -30.25
CA GLY A 263 -39.89 8.71 -30.63
C GLY A 263 -39.17 9.64 -29.64
N ASP A 264 -39.85 10.15 -28.60
CA ASP A 264 -39.22 10.80 -27.44
C ASP A 264 -38.46 9.80 -26.54
N PHE A 265 -38.76 8.50 -26.66
CA PHE A 265 -38.04 7.42 -26.00
C PHE A 265 -36.58 7.34 -26.49
N LEU A 266 -36.31 7.57 -27.77
CA LEU A 266 -34.92 7.54 -28.29
C LEU A 266 -34.08 8.70 -27.76
N ARG A 267 -34.69 9.87 -27.51
CA ARG A 267 -34.01 11.03 -26.91
C ARG A 267 -33.76 10.81 -25.42
N LYS A 268 -34.78 10.35 -24.69
CA LYS A 268 -34.63 9.93 -23.28
C LYS A 268 -33.66 8.76 -23.12
N GLN A 269 -33.59 7.85 -24.10
CA GLN A 269 -32.67 6.73 -24.11
C GLN A 269 -31.23 7.19 -24.44
N ALA A 270 -31.04 8.16 -25.34
CA ALA A 270 -29.74 8.76 -25.60
C ALA A 270 -29.22 9.53 -24.37
N ASP A 271 -30.09 10.31 -23.71
CA ASP A 271 -29.77 11.00 -22.46
C ASP A 271 -29.49 9.99 -21.34
N TYR A 272 -30.25 8.89 -21.28
CA TYR A 272 -30.02 7.78 -20.35
C TYR A 272 -28.69 7.05 -20.63
N TYR A 273 -28.34 6.79 -21.90
CA TYR A 273 -27.06 6.18 -22.26
C TYR A 273 -25.88 7.10 -21.94
N ALA A 274 -25.98 8.39 -22.29
CA ALA A 274 -24.97 9.38 -21.92
C ALA A 274 -24.80 9.47 -20.40
N TRP A 275 -25.91 9.40 -19.66
CA TRP A 275 -25.90 9.37 -18.20
C TRP A 275 -25.27 8.07 -17.65
N CYS A 276 -25.62 6.89 -18.17
CA CYS A 276 -25.00 5.63 -17.77
C CYS A 276 -23.48 5.64 -18.00
N VAL A 277 -23.01 6.34 -19.04
CA VAL A 277 -21.58 6.54 -19.27
C VAL A 277 -20.96 7.46 -18.21
N ILE A 278 -21.60 8.59 -17.89
CA ILE A 278 -21.11 9.54 -16.87
C ILE A 278 -21.10 8.91 -15.48
N GLU A 279 -22.18 8.23 -15.06
CA GLU A 279 -22.26 7.55 -13.77
C GLU A 279 -21.19 6.46 -13.66
N ARG A 280 -21.01 5.67 -14.73
CA ARG A 280 -19.96 4.65 -14.80
C ARG A 280 -18.56 5.25 -14.70
N ASP A 281 -18.30 6.39 -15.31
CA ASP A 281 -16.99 7.05 -15.26
C ASP A 281 -16.74 7.72 -13.90
N HIS A 282 -17.73 8.38 -13.30
CA HIS A 282 -17.64 8.91 -11.94
C HIS A 282 -17.35 7.79 -10.93
N ARG A 283 -18.07 6.68 -11.03
CA ARG A 283 -17.89 5.52 -10.17
C ARG A 283 -16.48 4.94 -10.27
N ARG A 284 -15.94 4.81 -11.48
CA ARG A 284 -14.56 4.35 -11.70
C ARG A 284 -13.53 5.25 -11.02
N ILE A 285 -13.76 6.56 -10.98
CA ILE A 285 -12.88 7.50 -10.28
C ILE A 285 -12.93 7.23 -8.78
N PHE A 286 -14.12 7.12 -8.18
CA PHE A 286 -14.27 6.81 -6.75
C PHE A 286 -13.63 5.49 -6.36
N GLU A 287 -13.86 4.43 -7.15
CA GLU A 287 -13.23 3.12 -6.93
C GLU A 287 -11.69 3.21 -6.99
N SER A 288 -11.14 3.97 -7.94
CA SER A 288 -9.69 4.17 -8.04
C SER A 288 -9.14 4.88 -6.81
N ILE A 289 -9.83 5.90 -6.31
CA ILE A 289 -9.44 6.61 -5.09
C ILE A 289 -9.52 5.67 -3.88
N GLN A 290 -10.59 4.89 -3.74
CA GLN A 290 -10.75 3.91 -2.66
C GLN A 290 -9.65 2.86 -2.67
N VAL A 291 -9.36 2.26 -3.83
CA VAL A 291 -8.28 1.28 -3.98
C VAL A 291 -6.91 1.92 -3.67
N SER A 292 -6.68 3.16 -4.08
CA SER A 292 -5.42 3.88 -3.80
C SER A 292 -5.26 4.22 -2.31
N SER A 293 -6.35 4.61 -1.66
CA SER A 293 -6.40 4.95 -0.24
C SER A 293 -6.23 3.71 0.62
N SER A 294 -6.85 2.61 0.19
CA SER A 294 -6.65 1.27 0.73
C SER A 294 -5.19 0.85 0.62
N ALA A 295 -4.57 1.01 -0.56
CA ALA A 295 -3.15 0.70 -0.77
C ALA A 295 -2.21 1.50 0.14
N LEU A 296 -2.59 2.72 0.55
CA LEU A 296 -1.83 3.52 1.53
C LEU A 296 -1.96 2.95 2.96
N ALA A 297 -3.16 2.47 3.30
CA ALA A 297 -3.49 1.91 4.61
C ALA A 297 -2.91 0.50 4.81
N ASP A 298 -3.06 -0.37 3.81
CA ASP A 298 -2.70 -1.79 3.88
C ASP A 298 -1.41 -2.13 3.12
N ASN A 299 -0.74 -1.11 2.58
CA ASN A 299 0.53 -1.25 1.87
C ASN A 299 0.42 -2.05 0.55
N GLY A 300 -0.75 -1.95 -0.09
CA GLY A 300 -1.03 -2.47 -1.43
C GLY A 300 -1.52 -3.91 -1.47
N ILE A 301 -1.82 -4.54 -0.32
CA ILE A 301 -2.26 -5.94 -0.25
C ILE A 301 -3.59 -6.13 -0.97
N LEU A 302 -4.59 -5.29 -0.72
CA LEU A 302 -5.91 -5.33 -1.36
C LEU A 302 -5.83 -4.96 -2.84
N LEU A 303 -4.96 -4.01 -3.20
CA LEU A 303 -4.68 -3.69 -4.59
C LEU A 303 -4.08 -4.89 -5.34
N ALA A 304 -3.10 -5.58 -4.74
CA ALA A 304 -2.50 -6.78 -5.28
C ALA A 304 -3.51 -7.94 -5.37
N ALA A 305 -4.35 -8.10 -4.35
CA ALA A 305 -5.44 -9.07 -4.34
C ALA A 305 -6.40 -8.80 -5.51
N ASN A 306 -6.73 -7.52 -5.76
CA ASN A 306 -7.58 -7.12 -6.87
C ASN A 306 -6.93 -7.40 -8.23
N ILE A 307 -5.65 -7.07 -8.41
CA ILE A 307 -4.88 -7.37 -9.64
C ILE A 307 -4.97 -8.86 -9.99
N MET A 308 -4.94 -9.74 -8.97
CA MET A 308 -5.01 -11.19 -9.12
C MET A 308 -6.42 -11.74 -9.35
N ARG A 309 -7.46 -10.92 -9.57
CA ARG A 309 -8.84 -11.39 -9.84
C ARG A 309 -9.07 -11.73 -11.32
N PRO A 310 -10.11 -12.52 -11.66
CA PRO A 310 -10.46 -12.96 -13.03
C PRO A 310 -10.86 -11.88 -14.05
N ILE A 311 -10.41 -10.64 -13.91
CA ILE A 311 -10.96 -9.50 -14.64
C ILE A 311 -10.02 -9.11 -15.76
N VAL A 312 -10.24 -9.69 -16.94
CA VAL A 312 -9.36 -9.57 -18.11
C VAL A 312 -9.77 -8.39 -19.00
N THR A 313 -10.16 -7.25 -18.42
CA THR A 313 -10.43 -6.05 -19.24
C THR A 313 -9.25 -5.08 -19.19
N LEU A 314 -8.88 -4.52 -20.35
CA LEU A 314 -7.84 -3.49 -20.44
C LEU A 314 -8.14 -2.29 -19.51
N GLN A 315 -9.43 -1.96 -19.38
CA GLN A 315 -9.91 -0.92 -18.47
C GLN A 315 -9.57 -1.21 -17.01
N PHE A 316 -9.68 -2.48 -16.57
CA PHE A 316 -9.32 -2.89 -15.22
C PHE A 316 -7.81 -2.76 -14.95
N ALA A 317 -6.98 -3.20 -15.91
CA ALA A 317 -5.53 -3.05 -15.81
C ALA A 317 -5.12 -1.57 -15.73
N PHE A 318 -5.72 -0.71 -16.56
CA PHE A 318 -5.51 0.74 -16.52
C PHE A 318 -5.91 1.34 -15.16
N ARG A 319 -7.06 0.93 -14.60
CA ARG A 319 -7.53 1.40 -13.29
C ARG A 319 -6.58 1.02 -12.16
N ASN A 320 -6.09 -0.22 -12.14
CA ASN A 320 -5.12 -0.65 -11.14
C ASN A 320 -3.81 0.12 -11.29
N ALA A 321 -3.32 0.34 -12.52
CA ALA A 321 -2.14 1.15 -12.77
C ALA A 321 -2.32 2.61 -12.30
N LEU A 322 -3.47 3.22 -12.57
CA LEU A 322 -3.82 4.54 -12.06
C LEU A 322 -3.83 4.57 -10.54
N SER A 323 -4.38 3.54 -9.90
CA SER A 323 -4.42 3.44 -8.44
C SER A 323 -3.00 3.37 -7.84
N VAL A 324 -2.10 2.58 -8.46
CA VAL A 324 -0.67 2.55 -8.09
C VAL A 324 -0.05 3.95 -8.17
N LEU A 325 -0.32 4.71 -9.24
CA LEU A 325 0.23 6.06 -9.41
C LEU A 325 -0.30 7.02 -8.34
N ILE A 326 -1.60 6.99 -8.08
CA ILE A 326 -2.25 7.84 -7.05
C ILE A 326 -1.69 7.53 -5.66
N THR A 327 -1.35 6.28 -5.33
CA THR A 327 -0.69 5.94 -4.06
C THR A 327 0.79 6.32 -4.06
N PHE A 328 1.50 6.05 -5.15
CA PHE A 328 2.96 6.25 -5.24
C PHE A 328 3.36 7.73 -5.19
N ILE A 329 2.64 8.59 -5.92
CA ILE A 329 2.99 10.02 -6.05
C ILE A 329 3.03 10.73 -4.70
N PRO A 330 1.99 10.68 -3.83
CA PRO A 330 2.02 11.30 -2.52
C PRO A 330 3.15 10.79 -1.64
N MET A 331 3.40 9.48 -1.60
CA MET A 331 4.48 8.90 -0.80
C MET A 331 5.86 9.38 -1.29
N PHE A 332 6.07 9.44 -2.60
CA PHE A 332 7.29 9.97 -3.20
C PHE A 332 7.50 11.46 -2.91
N LEU A 333 6.44 12.26 -3.01
CA LEU A 333 6.47 13.69 -2.69
C LEU A 333 6.75 13.93 -1.20
N LEU A 334 6.10 13.19 -0.30
CA LEU A 334 6.36 13.25 1.15
C LEU A 334 7.78 12.83 1.50
N THR A 335 8.31 11.81 0.83
CA THR A 335 9.71 11.37 0.98
C THR A 335 10.65 12.49 0.58
N THR A 336 10.45 13.06 -0.62
CA THR A 336 11.28 14.14 -1.16
C THR A 336 11.25 15.37 -0.27
N PHE A 337 10.05 15.76 0.17
CA PHE A 337 9.85 16.89 1.08
C PHE A 337 10.56 16.68 2.42
N SER A 338 10.42 15.48 3.02
CA SER A 338 11.08 15.12 4.28
C SER A 338 12.61 15.20 4.17
N LEU A 339 13.17 14.70 3.07
CA LEU A 339 14.61 14.77 2.80
C LEU A 339 15.10 16.21 2.57
N LEU A 340 14.30 17.05 1.91
CA LEU A 340 14.62 18.48 1.72
C LEU A 340 14.64 19.23 3.05
N ILE A 341 13.67 19.00 3.93
CA ILE A 341 13.63 19.61 5.26
C ILE A 341 14.83 19.12 6.09
N ALA A 342 15.09 17.81 6.12
CA ALA A 342 16.24 17.24 6.81
C ALA A 342 17.56 17.86 6.31
N GLY A 343 17.72 18.01 4.99
CA GLY A 343 18.87 18.69 4.38
C GLY A 343 19.02 20.15 4.79
N LYS A 344 17.91 20.89 4.98
CA LYS A 344 17.94 22.26 5.50
C LYS A 344 18.34 22.32 6.98
N PHE A 345 17.88 21.38 7.80
CA PHE A 345 18.33 21.27 9.20
C PHE A 345 19.83 21.02 9.27
N VAL A 346 20.37 20.23 8.34
CA VAL A 346 21.82 20.01 8.26
C VAL A 346 22.61 21.28 8.03
N GLN A 347 22.14 22.15 7.14
CA GLN A 347 22.80 23.41 6.84
C GLN A 347 22.70 24.43 7.99
N ARG A 348 21.62 24.38 8.77
CA ARG A 348 21.34 25.33 9.86
C ARG A 348 21.96 24.94 11.19
N GLY A 349 22.30 23.67 11.40
CA GLY A 349 22.92 23.16 12.64
C GLY A 349 24.37 23.61 12.88
N LYS A 350 24.67 24.87 12.56
CA LYS A 350 25.79 25.61 13.12
C LYS A 350 25.44 26.07 14.54
#